data_AF-A0A2V9UKN5-F1
#
_entry.id   AF-A0A2V9UKN5-F1
#
_cell.length_a   1.000
_cell.length_b   1.000
_cell.length_c   1.000
_cell.angle_alpha   90.00
_cell.angle_beta   90.00
_cell.angle_gamma   90.00
#
_symmetry.space_group_name_H-M   'P 1'
#
loop_
_entity.id
_entity.type
_entity.pdbx_description
1 polymer ?
#
loop_
_entity_poly.entity_id
_entity_poly.type
_entity_poly.pdbx_seq_one_letter_code
_entity_poly.pdbx_strand_id
1 'polypeptide(L)'
;MKFIFCSVAACFLFLACAGGQSAETAEPRHATQAATPATNSHGDSDDMEQMRADLERLKVLLNQMRTNLAFVQTTQTPLKHQFELETDAWQVIVEQMERRLKQMEDRRSRQSAH
;
A
#
# COMPACT_ATOMS: atom_id res chain seq x y z
N MET A 1 35.73 -18.73 19.53
CA MET A 1 34.55 -18.66 18.63
C MET A 1 33.82 -20.01 18.61
N LYS A 2 33.01 -20.30 19.64
CA LYS A 2 32.25 -21.57 19.73
C LYS A 2 31.10 -21.52 20.75
N PHE A 3 30.59 -20.32 21.07
CA PHE A 3 29.51 -20.15 22.06
C PHE A 3 28.46 -19.10 21.65
N ILE A 4 28.41 -18.69 20.37
CA ILE A 4 27.43 -17.72 19.85
C ILE A 4 26.62 -18.35 18.70
N PHE A 5 26.36 -19.65 18.78
CA PHE A 5 25.47 -20.34 17.83
C PHE A 5 24.27 -21.03 18.52
N CYS A 6 24.17 -21.00 19.86
CA CYS A 6 23.07 -21.63 20.58
C CYS A 6 21.86 -20.71 20.85
N SER A 7 21.93 -19.41 20.52
CA SER A 7 20.86 -18.46 20.90
C SER A 7 19.71 -18.33 19.91
N VAL A 8 19.79 -18.92 18.70
CA VAL A 8 18.74 -18.77 17.67
C VAL A 8 17.75 -19.95 17.64
N ALA A 9 18.09 -21.08 18.28
CA ALA A 9 17.25 -22.28 18.27
C ALA A 9 16.22 -22.35 19.42
N ALA A 10 16.24 -21.43 20.40
CA ALA A 10 15.43 -21.54 21.61
C ALA A 10 14.11 -20.74 21.59
N CYS A 11 13.87 -19.87 20.61
CA CYS A 11 12.65 -19.03 20.58
C CYS A 11 11.46 -19.60 19.78
N PHE A 12 11.61 -20.75 19.11
CA PHE A 12 10.53 -21.35 18.31
C PHE A 12 9.69 -22.40 19.06
N LEU A 13 9.91 -22.61 20.36
CA LEU A 13 9.28 -23.70 21.14
C LEU A 13 8.34 -23.25 22.27
N PHE A 14 7.71 -22.07 22.16
CA PHE A 14 6.86 -21.57 23.27
C PHE A 14 5.49 -20.99 22.91
N LEU A 15 4.89 -21.31 21.76
CA LEU A 15 3.55 -20.82 21.44
C LEU A 15 2.60 -21.87 20.81
N ALA A 16 2.59 -23.08 21.34
CA ALA A 16 1.53 -24.04 21.04
C ALA A 16 1.20 -24.84 22.29
N CYS A 17 0.29 -24.29 23.11
CA CYS A 17 -0.67 -25.00 23.97
C CYS A 17 -1.24 -24.02 25.00
N ALA A 18 -2.45 -23.48 24.75
CA ALA A 18 -3.47 -23.29 25.78
C ALA A 18 -4.77 -22.67 25.22
N GLY A 19 -5.86 -23.46 25.27
CA GLY A 19 -7.26 -22.98 25.35
C GLY A 19 -7.95 -22.70 24.01
N GLY A 20 -9.10 -23.27 23.68
CA GLY A 20 -10.00 -24.16 24.41
C GLY A 20 -11.17 -24.50 23.47
N GLN A 21 -11.60 -25.76 23.49
CA GLN A 21 -12.84 -26.18 22.83
C GLN A 21 -14.02 -25.54 23.56
N SER A 22 -14.88 -24.83 22.82
CA SER A 22 -16.28 -24.68 23.18
C SER A 22 -17.10 -25.10 21.98
N ALA A 23 -17.76 -26.24 22.14
CA ALA A 23 -18.86 -26.65 21.29
C ALA A 23 -20.05 -25.75 21.62
N GLU A 24 -20.54 -25.02 20.63
CA GLU A 24 -21.93 -24.55 20.65
C GLU A 24 -22.51 -24.68 19.25
N THR A 25 -23.57 -25.49 19.20
CA THR A 25 -24.46 -25.74 18.07
C THR A 25 -25.13 -24.44 17.64
N ALA A 26 -24.95 -23.99 16.38
CA ALA A 26 -25.85 -23.04 15.74
C ALA A 26 -25.81 -23.13 14.20
N GLU A 27 -26.93 -23.60 13.66
CA GLU A 27 -27.56 -23.39 12.33
C GLU A 27 -26.78 -22.72 11.17
N PRO A 28 -26.80 -23.28 9.93
CA PRO A 28 -26.31 -22.59 8.74
C PRO A 28 -27.39 -21.65 8.18
N ARG A 29 -27.37 -20.37 8.56
CA ARG A 29 -28.11 -19.35 7.81
C ARG A 29 -27.36 -18.94 6.56
N HIS A 30 -27.72 -19.59 5.45
CA HIS A 30 -27.62 -18.97 4.13
C HIS A 30 -28.45 -17.68 4.12
N ALA A 31 -27.77 -16.53 4.13
CA ALA A 31 -28.36 -15.26 3.74
C ALA A 31 -27.46 -14.64 2.66
N THR A 32 -27.61 -15.15 1.44
CA THR A 32 -27.34 -14.36 0.24
C THR A 32 -28.41 -13.29 0.17
N GLN A 33 -28.04 -12.03 0.44
CA GLN A 33 -28.82 -10.89 -0.06
C GLN A 33 -27.91 -9.68 -0.31
N ALA A 34 -27.58 -9.55 -1.59
CA ALA A 34 -27.38 -8.32 -2.34
C ALA A 34 -26.91 -7.09 -1.55
N ALA A 35 -25.60 -6.91 -1.45
CA ALA A 35 -25.04 -5.58 -1.32
C ALA A 35 -25.32 -4.82 -2.63
N THR A 36 -26.38 -4.01 -2.63
CA THR A 36 -26.49 -2.90 -3.58
C THR A 36 -25.89 -1.70 -2.86
N PRO A 37 -24.71 -1.18 -3.22
CA PRO A 37 -24.37 0.17 -2.85
C PRO A 37 -25.13 1.09 -3.80
N ALA A 38 -26.27 1.58 -3.33
CA ALA A 38 -26.91 2.74 -3.89
C ALA A 38 -25.93 3.92 -3.80
N THR A 39 -25.64 4.52 -4.95
CA THR A 39 -25.34 5.94 -5.18
C THR A 39 -24.75 6.71 -4.01
N ASN A 40 -23.41 6.72 -3.90
CA ASN A 40 -22.66 7.74 -3.18
C ASN A 40 -22.07 8.74 -4.18
N SER A 41 -22.91 9.56 -4.81
CA SER A 41 -22.44 10.66 -5.68
C SER A 41 -22.04 11.92 -4.90
N HIS A 42 -21.97 11.85 -3.56
CA HIS A 42 -21.60 12.98 -2.69
C HIS A 42 -20.21 12.84 -2.03
N GLY A 43 -19.51 11.70 -2.21
CA GLY A 43 -18.14 11.46 -1.70
C GLY A 43 -17.04 11.58 -2.75
N ASP A 44 -17.38 11.50 -4.03
CA ASP A 44 -16.43 11.39 -5.14
C ASP A 44 -15.53 12.63 -5.35
N SER A 45 -15.96 13.81 -4.87
CA SER A 45 -15.12 15.02 -4.93
C SER A 45 -14.01 15.02 -3.89
N ASP A 46 -14.38 14.68 -2.66
CA ASP A 46 -13.47 14.67 -1.52
C ASP A 46 -12.41 13.57 -1.72
N ASP A 47 -12.84 12.41 -2.24
CA ASP A 47 -11.96 11.31 -2.59
C ASP A 47 -10.93 11.70 -3.68
N MET A 48 -11.34 12.46 -4.71
CA MET A 48 -10.41 12.93 -5.75
C MET A 48 -9.43 13.99 -5.26
N GLU A 49 -9.86 14.90 -4.40
CA GLU A 49 -8.98 15.89 -3.79
C GLU A 49 -7.96 15.24 -2.86
N GLN A 50 -8.39 14.25 -2.07
CA GLN A 50 -7.49 13.46 -1.23
C GLN A 50 -6.48 12.67 -2.08
N MET A 51 -6.92 12.00 -3.14
CA MET A 51 -6.02 11.29 -4.05
C MET A 51 -4.99 12.22 -4.70
N ARG A 52 -5.40 13.44 -5.06
CA ARG A 52 -4.48 14.46 -5.58
C ARG A 52 -3.44 14.86 -4.53
N ALA A 53 -3.87 15.11 -3.29
CA ALA A 53 -2.97 15.48 -2.20
C ALA A 53 -1.96 14.37 -1.88
N ASP A 54 -2.39 13.12 -1.83
CA ASP A 54 -1.53 11.95 -1.61
C ASP A 54 -0.51 11.81 -2.74
N LEU A 55 -0.92 12.02 -3.99
CA LEU A 55 -0.06 11.97 -5.16
C LEU A 55 1.04 13.05 -5.12
N GLU A 56 0.69 14.28 -4.76
CA GLU A 56 1.67 15.36 -4.59
C GLU A 56 2.66 15.05 -3.47
N ARG A 57 2.19 14.46 -2.37
CA ARG A 57 3.08 14.01 -1.29
C ARG A 57 4.04 12.92 -1.75
N LEU A 58 3.57 11.95 -2.52
CA LEU A 58 4.41 10.87 -3.07
C LEU A 58 5.48 11.42 -4.02
N LYS A 59 5.16 12.41 -4.85
CA LYS A 59 6.15 13.08 -5.72
C LYS A 59 7.26 13.75 -4.92
N VAL A 60 6.91 14.43 -3.83
CA VAL A 60 7.90 15.08 -2.95
C VAL A 60 8.84 14.03 -2.33
N LEU A 61 8.28 12.93 -1.80
CA LEU A 61 9.06 11.84 -1.22
C LEU A 61 9.96 11.17 -2.26
N LEU A 62 9.46 10.92 -3.46
CA LEU A 62 10.23 10.33 -4.55
C LEU A 62 11.38 11.24 -4.99
N ASN A 63 11.15 12.55 -5.04
CA ASN A 63 12.21 13.52 -5.30
C ASN A 63 13.27 13.52 -4.20
N GLN A 64 12.85 13.37 -2.94
CA GLN A 64 13.78 13.24 -1.80
C GLN A 64 14.60 11.95 -1.90
N MET A 65 14.00 10.82 -2.29
CA MET A 65 14.74 9.57 -2.53
C MET A 65 15.82 9.74 -3.61
N ARG A 66 15.47 10.36 -4.73
CA ARG A 66 16.42 10.67 -5.82
C ARG A 66 17.57 11.58 -5.37
N THR A 67 17.22 12.60 -4.60
CA THR A 67 18.19 13.56 -4.05
C THR A 67 19.14 12.85 -3.08
N ASN A 68 18.61 12.06 -2.16
CA ASN A 68 19.41 11.27 -1.22
C ASN A 68 20.34 10.31 -1.95
N LEU A 69 19.84 9.64 -3.00
CA LEU A 69 20.62 8.72 -3.82
C LEU A 69 21.80 9.41 -4.52
N ALA A 70 21.64 10.66 -4.95
CA ALA A 70 22.72 11.45 -5.54
C ALA A 70 23.86 11.75 -4.54
N PHE A 71 23.56 11.78 -3.24
CA PHE A 71 24.55 11.98 -2.17
C PHE A 71 25.21 10.67 -1.68
N VAL A 72 24.61 9.51 -1.97
CA VAL A 72 25.26 8.22 -1.74
C VAL A 72 26.43 8.10 -2.73
N GLN A 73 27.66 8.21 -2.19
CA GLN A 73 28.92 8.32 -2.93
C GLN A 73 29.00 7.40 -4.17
N THR A 74 29.79 7.81 -5.16
CA THR A 74 29.93 7.25 -6.52
C THR A 74 30.26 5.76 -6.62
N THR A 75 30.50 5.07 -5.50
CA THR A 75 30.69 3.63 -5.46
C THR A 75 29.36 2.92 -5.72
N GLN A 76 29.29 2.18 -6.83
CA GLN A 76 28.20 1.25 -7.11
C GLN A 76 28.18 0.17 -6.02
N THR A 77 27.31 0.35 -5.03
CA THR A 77 27.08 -0.64 -3.96
C THR A 77 25.75 -1.35 -4.20
N PRO A 78 25.60 -2.62 -3.77
CA PRO A 78 24.32 -3.33 -3.87
C PRO A 78 23.16 -2.55 -3.23
N LEU A 79 23.42 -1.86 -2.11
CA LEU A 79 22.42 -1.05 -1.43
C LEU A 79 21.99 0.17 -2.25
N LYS A 80 22.93 0.85 -2.91
CA LYS A 80 22.61 1.96 -3.83
C LYS A 80 21.72 1.49 -4.98
N HIS A 81 22.09 0.38 -5.61
CA HIS A 81 21.30 -0.21 -6.70
C HIS A 81 19.89 -0.60 -6.24
N GLN A 82 19.73 -1.08 -5.00
CA GLN A 82 18.40 -1.35 -4.45
C GLN A 82 17.54 -0.07 -4.36
N PHE A 83 18.10 1.04 -3.89
CA PHE A 83 17.36 2.31 -3.85
C PHE A 83 17.05 2.87 -5.25
N GLU A 84 17.90 2.62 -6.25
CA GLU A 84 17.62 2.93 -7.66
C GLU A 84 16.38 2.16 -8.14
N LEU A 85 16.34 0.84 -7.92
CA LEU A 85 15.18 0.01 -8.27
C LEU A 85 13.89 0.44 -7.56
N GLU A 86 13.97 0.75 -6.27
CA GLU A 86 12.81 1.23 -5.50
C GLU A 86 12.31 2.58 -6.01
N THR A 87 13.21 3.49 -6.37
CA THR A 87 12.87 4.78 -6.98
C THR A 87 12.11 4.58 -8.30
N ASP A 88 12.58 3.65 -9.15
CA ASP A 88 11.92 3.34 -10.42
C ASP A 88 10.55 2.71 -10.21
N ALA A 89 10.41 1.79 -9.26
CA ALA A 89 9.13 1.18 -8.92
C ALA A 89 8.11 2.22 -8.43
N TRP A 90 8.52 3.13 -7.54
CA TRP A 90 7.64 4.19 -7.05
C TRP A 90 7.27 5.19 -8.14
N GLN A 91 8.17 5.49 -9.09
CA GLN A 91 7.85 6.31 -10.26
C GLN A 91 6.72 5.71 -11.08
N VAL A 92 6.76 4.40 -11.38
CA VAL A 92 5.70 3.70 -12.13
C VAL A 92 4.34 3.82 -11.43
N ILE A 93 4.33 3.68 -10.10
CA ILE A 93 3.12 3.80 -9.28
C ILE A 93 2.56 5.22 -9.34
N VAL A 94 3.41 6.24 -9.17
CA VAL A 94 2.99 7.66 -9.25
C VAL A 94 2.37 7.96 -10.62
N GLU A 95 3.01 7.54 -11.71
CA GLU A 95 2.49 7.76 -13.06
C GLU A 95 1.16 7.04 -13.30
N GLN A 96 0.98 5.85 -12.74
CA GLN A 96 -0.29 5.13 -12.82
C GLN A 96 -1.40 5.89 -12.08
N MET A 97 -1.11 6.41 -10.89
CA MET A 97 -2.08 7.20 -10.12
C MET A 97 -2.41 8.52 -10.84
N GLU A 98 -1.43 9.19 -11.45
CA GLU A 98 -1.65 10.39 -12.25
C GLU A 98 -2.60 10.13 -13.43
N ARG A 99 -2.34 9.05 -14.18
CA ARG A 99 -3.21 8.66 -15.30
C ARG A 99 -4.63 8.35 -14.84
N ARG A 100 -4.79 7.68 -13.70
CA ARG A 100 -6.11 7.39 -13.13
C ARG A 100 -6.83 8.66 -12.70
N LEU A 101 -6.15 9.56 -12.00
CA LEU A 101 -6.72 10.83 -11.55
C LEU A 101 -7.21 11.67 -12.74
N LYS A 102 -6.38 11.80 -13.77
CA LYS A 102 -6.75 12.49 -15.01
C LYS A 102 -7.99 11.89 -15.68
N GLN A 103 -8.09 10.56 -15.75
CA GLN A 103 -9.27 9.90 -16.31
C GLN A 103 -10.55 10.17 -15.49
N MET A 104 -10.44 10.28 -14.17
CA MET A 104 -11.58 10.62 -13.32
C MET A 104 -12.01 12.08 -13.50
N GLU A 105 -11.05 13.00 -13.58
CA GLU A 105 -11.29 14.42 -13.89
C GLU A 105 -11.95 14.61 -15.26
N ASP A 106 -11.47 13.90 -16.28
CA ASP A 106 -12.05 13.91 -17.64
C ASP A 106 -13.49 13.36 -17.66
N ARG A 107 -13.79 12.34 -16.83
CA ARG A 107 -15.15 11.79 -16.72
C ARG A 107 -16.09 12.75 -16.01
N ARG A 108 -15.65 13.36 -14.91
CA ARG A 108 -16.43 14.35 -14.16
C ARG A 108 -16.75 15.57 -15.03
N SER A 109 -15.76 16.13 -15.72
CA SER A 109 -15.96 17.32 -16.57
C SER A 109 -16.99 17.09 -17.67
N ARG A 110 -17.05 15.88 -18.23
CA ARG A 110 -18.09 15.48 -19.20
C ARG A 110 -19.47 15.33 -18.57
N GLN A 111 -19.56 14.81 -17.35
CA GLN A 111 -20.84 14.69 -16.63
C GLN A 111 -21.40 16.05 -16.22
N SER A 112 -20.57 17.03 -15.89
CA SER A 112 -21.02 18.38 -15.53
C SER A 112 -21.47 19.25 -16.73
N ALA A 113 -21.20 18.82 -17.96
CA ALA A 113 -21.54 19.56 -19.18
C ALA A 113 -22.90 19.16 -19.79
N HIS A 114 -23.58 18.17 -19.20
CA HIS A 114 -24.89 17.66 -19.59
C HIS A 114 -25.93 17.93 -18.49
#